data_AF-A0A8J4S9Q2-F1
#
_entry.id   AF-A0A8J4S9Q2-F1
#
_cell.length_a   1.000
_cell.length_b   1.000
_cell.length_c   1.000
_cell.angle_alpha   90.00
_cell.angle_beta   90.00
_cell.angle_gamma   90.00
#
_symmetry.space_group_name_H-M   'P 1'
#
loop_
_entity.id
_entity.type
_entity.pdbx_description
1 polymer ?
#
loop_
_entity_poly.entity_id
_entity_poly.type
_entity_poly.pdbx_seq_one_letter_code
_entity_poly.pdbx_strand_id
1 'polypeptide(L)'
;MTRRPPSRQDNEGSNYQLDTAFQAAVIDLVRYDRAYARVREATRTGVKRYATASLYRERFLAFDELAESLVELVERSVDALEGIWRWKQCSENAVEDTKTFVWKGDNFILTFVRSLDFMRDCRELVEWYGEEFPLDANPFMLSSSLLDKAADRGLQISQQYSAARTNVLRAALRLHKPAADDEPSIPPTWWPETRYPSELRRRIEQSEQEILRELVDARWLVVQGGGRTRGPITIVGAEPRDVAKQKVGD
;
A
#
# COMPACT_ATOMS: atom_id res chain seq x y z
N MET A 1 -29.35 10.38 -53.12
CA MET A 1 -28.36 10.62 -52.04
C MET A 1 -28.79 9.82 -50.82
N THR A 2 -28.20 8.64 -50.62
CA THR A 2 -28.52 7.72 -49.52
C THR A 2 -27.45 7.88 -48.45
N ARG A 3 -27.79 8.46 -47.28
CA ARG A 3 -26.89 8.57 -46.13
C ARG A 3 -26.71 7.18 -45.49
N ARG A 4 -25.46 6.71 -45.39
CA ARG A 4 -25.08 5.57 -44.53
C ARG A 4 -25.10 6.01 -43.05
N PRO A 5 -25.55 5.18 -42.11
CA PRO A 5 -25.40 5.44 -40.69
C PRO A 5 -23.94 5.24 -40.25
N PRO A 6 -23.47 5.93 -39.19
CA PRO A 6 -22.10 5.82 -38.71
C PRO A 6 -21.87 4.50 -37.95
N SER A 7 -20.60 4.14 -37.90
CA SER A 7 -19.99 2.85 -37.58
C SER A 7 -20.18 2.37 -36.15
N ARG A 8 -20.47 1.08 -36.02
CA ARG A 8 -20.55 0.28 -34.78
C ARG A 8 -19.17 -0.21 -34.29
N GLN A 9 -18.09 0.52 -34.56
CA GLN A 9 -16.70 0.03 -34.40
C GLN A 9 -15.97 0.48 -33.12
N ASP A 10 -16.48 1.47 -32.39
CA ASP A 10 -15.74 2.02 -31.24
C ASP A 10 -15.87 1.18 -29.96
N ASN A 11 -16.85 0.26 -29.89
CA ASN A 11 -17.13 -0.55 -28.70
C ASN A 11 -16.36 -1.88 -28.63
N GLU A 12 -15.81 -2.37 -29.74
CA GLU A 12 -15.05 -3.63 -29.74
C GLU A 12 -13.63 -3.38 -29.19
N GLY A 13 -12.97 -2.30 -29.60
CA GLY A 13 -11.61 -1.96 -29.16
C GLY A 13 -11.46 -1.72 -27.66
N SER A 14 -12.46 -1.12 -27.01
CA SER A 14 -12.46 -0.85 -25.56
C SER A 14 -12.58 -2.14 -24.73
N ASN A 15 -13.42 -3.09 -25.16
CA ASN A 15 -13.57 -4.38 -24.50
C ASN A 15 -12.30 -5.25 -24.60
N TYR A 16 -11.60 -5.23 -25.75
CA TYR A 16 -10.33 -5.95 -25.89
C TYR A 16 -9.22 -5.38 -25.00
N GLN A 17 -9.15 -4.05 -24.84
CA GLN A 17 -8.18 -3.41 -23.95
C GLN A 17 -8.46 -3.72 -22.48
N LEU A 18 -9.72 -3.68 -22.07
CA LEU A 18 -10.17 -4.05 -20.72
C LEU A 18 -9.82 -5.50 -20.37
N ASP A 19 -10.09 -6.45 -21.27
CA ASP A 19 -9.77 -7.87 -21.07
C ASP A 19 -8.25 -8.09 -21.00
N THR A 20 -7.47 -7.42 -21.86
CA THR A 20 -6.00 -7.49 -21.83
C THR A 20 -5.43 -6.93 -20.52
N ALA A 21 -5.93 -5.78 -20.06
CA ALA A 21 -5.48 -5.16 -18.80
C ALA A 21 -5.87 -6.01 -17.57
N PHE A 22 -7.06 -6.61 -17.58
CA PHE A 22 -7.50 -7.53 -16.54
C PHE A 22 -6.61 -8.78 -16.49
N GLN A 23 -6.34 -9.40 -17.64
CA GLN A 23 -5.46 -10.56 -17.72
C GLN A 23 -4.03 -10.26 -17.26
N ALA A 24 -3.50 -9.07 -17.60
CA ALA A 24 -2.21 -8.62 -17.10
C ALA A 24 -2.20 -8.50 -15.56
N ALA A 25 -3.22 -7.86 -14.98
CA ALA A 25 -3.36 -7.76 -13.52
C ALA A 25 -3.44 -9.13 -12.83
N VAL A 26 -4.17 -10.08 -13.43
CA VAL A 26 -4.25 -11.47 -12.93
C VAL A 26 -2.88 -12.15 -12.97
N ILE A 27 -2.10 -11.98 -14.04
CA ILE A 27 -0.74 -12.54 -14.13
C ILE A 27 0.14 -11.99 -13.02
N ASP A 28 0.09 -10.68 -12.76
CA ASP A 28 0.89 -10.06 -11.71
C ASP A 28 0.43 -10.49 -10.30
N LEU A 29 -0.87 -10.69 -10.09
CA LEU A 29 -1.40 -11.28 -8.85
C LEU A 29 -0.96 -12.72 -8.61
N VAL A 30 -0.89 -13.54 -9.66
CA VAL A 30 -0.36 -14.91 -9.54
C VAL A 30 1.13 -14.88 -9.16
N ARG A 31 1.89 -13.92 -9.67
CA ARG A 31 3.29 -13.72 -9.28
C ARG A 31 3.41 -13.25 -7.83
N TYR A 32 2.57 -12.32 -7.41
CA TYR A 32 2.45 -11.89 -6.01
C TYR A 32 2.14 -13.09 -5.09
N ASP A 33 1.15 -13.92 -5.43
CA ASP A 33 0.79 -15.09 -4.62
C ASP A 33 1.95 -16.08 -4.44
N ARG A 34 2.75 -16.28 -5.50
CA ARG A 34 3.95 -17.12 -5.44
C ARG A 34 5.03 -16.50 -4.53
N ALA A 35 5.27 -15.20 -4.65
CA ALA A 35 6.21 -14.49 -3.78
C ALA A 35 5.74 -14.51 -2.32
N TYR A 36 4.44 -14.32 -2.08
CA TYR A 36 3.85 -14.40 -0.75
C TYR A 36 4.00 -15.79 -0.13
N ALA A 37 3.78 -16.86 -0.91
CA ALA A 37 4.02 -18.22 -0.46
C ALA A 37 5.50 -18.47 -0.08
N ARG A 38 6.44 -17.92 -0.86
CA ARG A 38 7.87 -17.97 -0.53
C ARG A 38 8.19 -17.26 0.78
N VAL A 39 7.67 -16.05 1.02
CA VAL A 39 7.84 -15.33 2.29
C VAL A 39 7.33 -16.14 3.47
N ARG A 40 6.16 -16.79 3.35
CA ARG A 40 5.63 -17.64 4.42
C ARG A 40 6.55 -18.83 4.72
N GLU A 41 7.09 -19.46 3.70
CA GLU A 41 7.98 -20.61 3.88
C GLU A 41 9.36 -20.19 4.41
N ALA A 42 9.92 -19.09 3.90
CA ALA A 42 11.16 -18.50 4.38
C ALA A 42 11.02 -18.06 5.84
N THR A 43 9.86 -17.51 6.25
CA THR A 43 9.59 -17.17 7.65
C THR A 43 9.62 -18.42 8.53
N ARG A 44 8.91 -19.49 8.15
CA ARG A 44 8.90 -20.76 8.90
C ARG A 44 10.29 -21.37 9.02
N THR A 45 11.04 -21.33 7.92
CA THR A 45 12.40 -21.87 7.86
C THR A 45 13.34 -21.04 8.73
N GLY A 46 13.25 -19.71 8.65
CA GLY A 46 14.04 -18.80 9.48
C GLY A 46 13.74 -18.94 10.96
N VAL A 47 12.47 -19.05 11.35
CA VAL A 47 12.07 -19.32 12.75
C VAL A 47 12.70 -20.61 13.28
N LYS A 48 12.62 -21.71 12.50
CA LYS A 48 13.25 -22.98 12.88
C LYS A 48 14.77 -22.83 13.02
N ARG A 49 15.43 -22.20 12.05
CA ARG A 49 16.89 -21.95 12.07
C ARG A 49 17.27 -21.13 13.29
N TYR A 50 16.56 -20.05 13.59
CA TYR A 50 16.79 -19.19 14.74
C TYR A 50 16.63 -19.93 16.06
N ALA A 51 15.58 -20.76 16.20
CA ALA A 51 15.33 -21.55 17.40
C ALA A 51 16.39 -22.63 17.64
N THR A 52 16.91 -23.24 16.57
CA THR A 52 17.96 -24.28 16.65
C THR A 52 19.38 -23.72 16.72
N ALA A 53 19.56 -22.44 16.44
CA ALA A 53 20.86 -21.81 16.37
C ALA A 53 21.50 -21.72 17.75
N SER A 54 22.66 -22.37 17.86
CA SER A 54 23.48 -22.38 19.07
C SER A 54 24.44 -21.19 19.12
N LEU A 55 24.82 -20.67 17.95
CA LEU A 55 25.73 -19.55 17.81
C LEU A 55 24.98 -18.26 17.45
N TYR A 56 25.47 -17.14 17.99
CA TYR A 56 24.93 -15.81 17.67
C TYR A 56 24.99 -15.51 16.15
N ARG A 57 26.06 -15.95 15.48
CA ARG A 57 26.20 -15.79 14.02
C ARG A 57 25.10 -16.51 13.24
N GLU A 58 24.71 -17.71 13.68
CA GLU A 58 23.66 -18.49 13.03
C GLU A 58 22.28 -17.83 13.21
N ARG A 59 22.03 -17.22 14.37
CA ARG A 59 20.83 -16.41 14.62
C ARG A 59 20.76 -15.18 13.73
N PHE A 60 21.90 -14.52 13.50
CA PHE A 60 21.96 -13.35 12.62
C PHE A 60 21.58 -13.70 11.18
N LEU A 61 22.07 -14.83 10.66
CA LEU A 61 21.83 -15.30 9.29
C LEU A 61 20.51 -16.07 9.12
N ALA A 62 19.78 -16.34 10.22
CA ALA A 62 18.59 -17.20 10.19
C ALA A 62 17.51 -16.68 9.23
N PHE A 63 17.41 -15.35 9.07
CA PHE A 63 16.38 -14.68 8.28
C PHE A 63 16.89 -14.05 6.97
N ASP A 64 18.10 -14.37 6.51
CA ASP A 64 18.62 -13.81 5.24
C ASP A 64 17.73 -14.17 4.04
N GLU A 65 17.28 -15.43 3.98
CA GLU A 65 16.36 -15.93 2.95
C GLU A 65 14.99 -15.23 3.00
N LEU A 66 14.53 -14.87 4.21
CA LEU A 66 13.32 -14.08 4.40
C LEU A 66 13.53 -12.65 3.88
N ALA A 67 14.67 -12.02 4.18
CA ALA A 67 14.98 -10.67 3.72
C ALA A 67 15.00 -10.58 2.19
N GLU A 68 15.57 -11.58 1.51
CA GLU A 68 15.54 -11.65 0.03
C GLU A 68 14.11 -11.86 -0.51
N SER A 69 13.36 -12.80 0.10
CA SER A 69 11.98 -13.08 -0.29
C SER A 69 11.05 -11.88 -0.09
N LEU A 70 11.30 -11.05 0.94
CA LEU A 70 10.55 -9.82 1.20
C LEU A 70 10.77 -8.75 0.13
N VAL A 71 12.00 -8.60 -0.38
CA VAL A 71 12.28 -7.67 -1.49
C VAL A 71 11.50 -8.11 -2.73
N GLU A 72 11.57 -9.40 -3.08
CA GLU A 72 10.81 -9.95 -4.21
C GLU A 72 9.30 -9.74 -4.01
N LEU A 73 8.77 -10.00 -2.81
CA LEU A 73 7.37 -9.78 -2.50
C LEU A 73 6.97 -8.32 -2.72
N VAL A 74 7.76 -7.37 -2.24
CA VAL A 74 7.46 -5.94 -2.39
C VAL A 74 7.44 -5.52 -3.86
N GLU A 75 8.41 -5.97 -4.66
CA GLU A 75 8.41 -5.73 -6.10
C GLU A 75 7.14 -6.28 -6.77
N ARG A 76 6.78 -7.53 -6.48
CA ARG A 76 5.57 -8.15 -7.04
C ARG A 76 4.28 -7.51 -6.55
N SER A 77 4.27 -7.00 -5.32
CA SER A 77 3.13 -6.29 -4.76
C SER A 77 2.87 -4.99 -5.50
N VAL A 78 3.93 -4.20 -5.75
CA VAL A 78 3.83 -2.97 -6.54
C VAL A 78 3.39 -3.27 -7.97
N ASP A 79 3.96 -4.30 -8.62
CA ASP A 79 3.55 -4.71 -9.97
C ASP A 79 2.04 -5.08 -10.02
N ALA A 80 1.57 -5.87 -9.04
CA ALA A 80 0.17 -6.28 -8.95
C ALA A 80 -0.77 -5.09 -8.72
N LEU A 81 -0.40 -4.16 -7.83
CA LEU A 81 -1.18 -2.97 -7.56
C LEU A 81 -1.27 -2.06 -8.79
N GLU A 82 -0.15 -1.81 -9.47
CA GLU A 82 -0.14 -1.05 -10.71
C GLU A 82 -0.96 -1.73 -11.82
N GLY A 83 -0.92 -3.05 -11.91
CA GLY A 83 -1.78 -3.82 -12.82
C GLY A 83 -3.26 -3.58 -12.54
N ILE A 84 -3.66 -3.65 -11.26
CA ILE A 84 -5.04 -3.38 -10.84
C ILE A 84 -5.46 -1.94 -11.17
N TRP A 85 -4.60 -0.96 -10.92
CA TRP A 85 -4.91 0.44 -11.22
C TRP A 85 -5.01 0.72 -12.72
N ARG A 86 -4.12 0.15 -13.54
CA ARG A 86 -4.23 0.23 -15.01
C ARG A 86 -5.56 -0.35 -15.48
N TRP A 87 -5.96 -1.49 -14.94
CA TRP A 87 -7.26 -2.08 -15.24
C TRP A 87 -8.44 -1.18 -14.83
N LYS A 88 -8.39 -0.56 -13.64
CA LYS A 88 -9.42 0.39 -13.19
C LYS A 88 -9.51 1.60 -14.12
N GLN A 89 -8.38 2.17 -14.54
CA GLN A 89 -8.34 3.32 -15.47
C GLN A 89 -8.93 2.98 -16.85
N CYS A 90 -8.71 1.77 -17.36
CA CYS A 90 -9.36 1.32 -18.59
C CYS A 90 -10.89 1.21 -18.44
N SER A 91 -11.40 1.09 -17.21
CA SER A 91 -12.82 0.96 -16.88
C SER A 91 -13.53 2.29 -16.59
N GLU A 92 -12.82 3.41 -16.50
CA GLU A 92 -13.36 4.73 -16.09
C GLU A 92 -14.37 5.35 -17.08
N ASN A 93 -14.61 4.74 -18.24
CA ASN A 93 -15.70 5.14 -19.14
C ASN A 93 -17.09 4.66 -18.70
N ALA A 94 -17.19 3.89 -17.60
CA ALA A 94 -18.45 3.45 -17.00
C ALA A 94 -18.64 4.11 -15.62
N VAL A 95 -19.37 5.23 -15.60
CA VAL A 95 -20.11 5.84 -14.49
C VAL A 95 -19.85 5.24 -13.09
N GLU A 96 -19.14 6.00 -12.25
CA GLU A 96 -19.24 6.08 -10.78
C GLU A 96 -19.21 4.83 -9.88
N ASP A 97 -19.00 3.62 -10.39
CA ASP A 97 -18.75 2.48 -9.51
C ASP A 97 -17.25 2.34 -9.26
N THR A 98 -16.82 2.71 -8.05
CA THR A 98 -15.56 2.28 -7.41
C THR A 98 -15.50 0.75 -7.41
N LYS A 99 -15.12 0.18 -8.56
CA LYS A 99 -15.10 -1.26 -8.77
C LYS A 99 -13.99 -1.85 -7.91
N THR A 100 -14.38 -2.43 -6.78
CA THR A 100 -13.46 -3.13 -5.89
C THR A 100 -12.87 -4.31 -6.64
N PHE A 101 -11.54 -4.39 -6.70
CA PHE A 101 -10.88 -5.55 -7.28
C PHE A 101 -10.96 -6.71 -6.28
N VAL A 102 -11.72 -7.75 -6.65
CA VAL A 102 -11.91 -8.94 -5.82
C VAL A 102 -10.92 -10.02 -6.24
N TRP A 103 -10.12 -10.49 -5.30
CA TRP A 103 -9.19 -11.60 -5.48
C TRP A 103 -9.45 -12.67 -4.43
N LYS A 104 -9.61 -13.94 -4.84
CA LYS A 104 -9.92 -15.07 -3.95
C LYS A 104 -11.16 -14.86 -3.05
N GLY A 105 -12.11 -14.04 -3.51
CA GLY A 105 -13.38 -13.79 -2.82
C GLY A 105 -13.39 -12.55 -1.93
N ASP A 106 -12.25 -11.88 -1.71
CA ASP A 106 -12.15 -10.69 -0.86
C ASP A 106 -11.59 -9.49 -1.62
N ASN A 107 -11.80 -8.28 -1.09
CA ASN A 107 -11.17 -7.07 -1.62
C ASN A 107 -9.65 -7.19 -1.46
N PHE A 108 -8.94 -7.23 -2.59
CA PHE A 108 -7.50 -7.45 -2.60
C PHE A 108 -6.74 -6.42 -1.77
N ILE A 109 -7.11 -5.13 -1.85
CA ILE A 109 -6.41 -4.05 -1.15
C ILE A 109 -6.54 -4.21 0.37
N LEU A 110 -7.74 -4.55 0.85
CA LEU A 110 -7.96 -4.78 2.28
C LEU A 110 -7.17 -5.99 2.80
N THR A 111 -7.15 -7.08 2.03
CA THR A 111 -6.37 -8.28 2.37
C THR A 111 -4.87 -8.03 2.26
N PHE A 112 -4.44 -7.24 1.28
CA PHE A 112 -3.04 -6.89 1.04
C PHE A 112 -2.44 -6.12 2.22
N VAL A 113 -3.13 -5.10 2.73
CA VAL A 113 -2.65 -4.28 3.86
C VAL A 113 -2.32 -5.13 5.08
N ARG A 114 -3.06 -6.22 5.31
CA ARG A 114 -2.90 -7.12 6.46
C ARG A 114 -2.19 -8.42 6.12
N SER A 115 -1.72 -8.58 4.89
CA SER A 115 -1.14 -9.84 4.40
C SER A 115 0.08 -10.27 5.20
N LEU A 116 0.83 -9.29 5.73
CA LEU A 116 2.07 -9.50 6.48
C LEU A 116 1.89 -9.52 8.00
N ASP A 117 0.65 -9.34 8.51
CA ASP A 117 0.37 -9.29 9.95
C ASP A 117 0.76 -10.59 10.68
N PHE A 118 0.78 -11.76 10.00
CA PHE A 118 1.17 -13.04 10.60
C PHE A 118 2.63 -13.06 11.10
N MET A 119 3.49 -12.19 10.56
CA MET A 119 4.88 -12.11 10.99
C MET A 119 5.01 -11.64 12.44
N ARG A 120 4.03 -10.88 12.94
CA ARG A 120 3.95 -10.47 14.35
C ARG A 120 3.79 -11.67 15.29
N ASP A 121 3.08 -12.71 14.87
CA ASP A 121 2.83 -13.88 15.70
C ASP A 121 4.10 -14.75 15.86
N CYS A 122 5.15 -14.46 15.08
CA CYS A 122 6.44 -15.15 15.15
C CYS A 122 7.37 -14.44 16.15
N ARG A 123 7.46 -14.97 17.38
CA ARG A 123 8.27 -14.38 18.46
C ARG A 123 9.73 -14.19 18.07
N GLU A 124 10.32 -15.18 17.42
CA GLU A 124 11.72 -15.17 16.99
C GLU A 124 12.00 -14.06 15.97
N LEU A 125 11.01 -13.77 15.12
CA LEU A 125 11.09 -12.71 14.14
C LEU A 125 10.96 -11.33 14.81
N VAL A 126 10.04 -11.19 15.77
CA VAL A 126 9.89 -9.97 16.57
C VAL A 126 11.15 -9.69 17.40
N GLU A 127 11.78 -10.72 17.97
CA GLU A 127 13.05 -10.59 18.68
C GLU A 127 14.18 -10.16 17.74
N TRP A 128 14.22 -10.69 16.52
CA TRP A 128 15.25 -10.36 15.53
C TRP A 128 15.10 -8.93 14.97
N TYR A 129 13.87 -8.52 14.61
CA TYR A 129 13.59 -7.15 14.13
C TYR A 129 13.54 -6.11 15.27
N GLY A 130 13.38 -6.56 16.50
CA GLY A 130 13.08 -5.73 17.66
C GLY A 130 11.59 -5.37 17.78
N GLU A 131 11.15 -5.15 19.02
CA GLU A 131 9.75 -4.81 19.35
C GLU A 131 9.28 -3.49 18.72
N GLU A 132 10.24 -2.66 18.31
CA GLU A 132 10.01 -1.35 17.70
C GLU A 132 9.45 -1.44 16.28
N PHE A 133 9.82 -2.49 15.55
CA PHE A 133 9.52 -2.56 14.13
C PHE A 133 8.01 -2.71 13.85
N PRO A 134 7.40 -1.86 12.99
CA PRO A 134 6.02 -2.02 12.57
C PRO A 134 5.80 -3.22 11.65
N LEU A 135 5.48 -4.36 12.24
CA LEU A 135 4.97 -5.52 11.51
C LEU A 135 3.46 -5.41 11.20
N ASP A 136 2.71 -4.64 12.00
CA ASP A 136 1.27 -4.46 11.80
C ASP A 136 0.97 -3.53 10.62
N ALA A 137 0.10 -3.99 9.70
CA ALA A 137 -0.39 -3.22 8.56
C ALA A 137 0.74 -2.57 7.74
N ASN A 138 1.85 -3.29 7.59
CA ASN A 138 3.04 -2.84 6.88
C ASN A 138 3.35 -3.78 5.70
N PRO A 139 2.55 -3.72 4.62
CA PRO A 139 2.71 -4.63 3.48
C PRO A 139 4.03 -4.41 2.72
N PHE A 140 4.67 -3.25 2.90
CA PHE A 140 5.94 -2.90 2.26
C PHE A 140 7.15 -2.99 3.21
N MET A 141 6.96 -3.45 4.46
CA MET A 141 8.03 -3.61 5.45
C MET A 141 8.93 -2.36 5.62
N LEU A 142 8.31 -1.18 5.57
CA LEU A 142 8.98 0.11 5.74
C LEU A 142 9.19 0.45 7.21
N SER A 143 10.14 1.35 7.49
CA SER A 143 10.36 1.92 8.83
C SER A 143 9.14 2.65 9.39
N SER A 144 8.34 3.28 8.52
CA SER A 144 7.04 3.88 8.84
C SER A 144 5.91 3.02 8.27
N SER A 145 4.96 2.57 9.09
CA SER A 145 3.82 1.80 8.59
C SER A 145 2.85 2.65 7.77
N LEU A 146 2.01 2.00 6.98
CA LEU A 146 0.93 2.66 6.25
C LEU A 146 -0.01 3.41 7.21
N LEU A 147 -0.26 2.85 8.40
CA LEU A 147 -1.08 3.47 9.45
C LEU A 147 -0.41 4.68 10.08
N ASP A 148 0.91 4.66 10.20
CA ASP A 148 1.66 5.80 10.70
C ASP A 148 1.50 6.98 9.75
N LYS A 149 1.64 6.74 8.44
CA LYS A 149 1.40 7.76 7.40
C LYS A 149 -0.06 8.21 7.33
N ALA A 150 -1.01 7.32 7.60
CA ALA A 150 -2.43 7.67 7.68
C ALA A 150 -2.70 8.60 8.88
N ALA A 151 -2.12 8.28 10.04
CA ALA A 151 -2.24 9.10 11.26
C ALA A 151 -1.64 10.50 11.09
N ASP A 152 -0.49 10.61 10.40
CA ASP A 152 0.13 11.90 10.08
C ASP A 152 -0.78 12.77 9.19
N ARG A 153 -1.68 12.14 8.42
CA ARG A 153 -2.72 12.81 7.61
C ARG A 153 -4.03 13.02 8.35
N GLY A 154 -4.12 12.69 9.64
CA GLY A 154 -5.34 12.82 10.44
C GLY A 154 -6.40 11.75 10.16
N LEU A 155 -6.01 10.62 9.57
CA LEU A 155 -6.88 9.48 9.30
C LEU A 155 -6.80 8.47 10.44
N GLN A 156 -7.95 7.99 10.93
CA GLN A 156 -8.05 6.95 11.95
C GLN A 156 -8.76 5.71 11.42
N ILE A 157 -8.36 4.53 11.90
CA ILE A 157 -9.05 3.27 11.58
C ILE A 157 -10.49 3.38 12.09
N SER A 158 -11.45 3.08 11.22
CA SER A 158 -12.87 3.04 11.57
C SER A 158 -13.11 2.05 12.70
N GLN A 159 -13.99 2.40 13.65
CA GLN A 159 -14.32 1.56 14.81
C GLN A 159 -14.80 0.15 14.41
N GLN A 160 -15.37 -0.03 13.23
CA GLN A 160 -15.80 -1.32 12.68
C GLN A 160 -14.63 -2.28 12.41
N TYR A 161 -13.42 -1.77 12.17
CA TYR A 161 -12.20 -2.54 11.92
C TYR A 161 -11.19 -2.42 13.07
N SER A 162 -11.58 -1.78 14.17
CA SER A 162 -10.82 -1.69 15.42
C SER A 162 -10.85 -3.05 16.14
N ALA A 163 -10.24 -4.05 15.53
CA ALA A 163 -9.70 -5.16 16.30
C ALA A 163 -8.48 -4.60 17.05
N ALA A 164 -8.74 -4.15 18.27
CA ALA A 164 -7.78 -3.69 19.26
C ALA A 164 -6.42 -4.41 19.11
N ARG A 165 -5.34 -3.65 18.85
CA ARG A 165 -3.92 -4.02 19.08
C ARG A 165 -2.95 -2.99 18.49
N THR A 166 -3.15 -1.71 18.80
CA THR A 166 -2.04 -0.75 18.71
C THR A 166 -1.03 -1.11 19.80
N ASN A 167 0.22 -1.42 19.44
CA ASN A 167 1.27 -1.64 20.42
C ASN A 167 1.39 -0.38 21.28
N VAL A 168 0.99 -0.48 22.56
CA VAL A 168 1.02 0.62 23.54
C VAL A 168 2.41 1.25 23.62
N LEU A 169 3.46 0.44 23.41
CA LEU A 169 4.85 0.87 23.36
C LEU A 169 5.14 1.82 22.18
N ARG A 170 4.59 1.56 20.98
CA ARG A 170 4.71 2.47 19.82
C ARG A 170 3.96 3.79 20.04
N ALA A 171 2.78 3.73 20.64
CA ALA A 171 2.03 4.93 21.00
C ALA A 171 2.77 5.76 22.07
N ALA A 172 3.42 5.10 23.04
CA ALA A 172 4.23 5.75 24.07
C ALA A 172 5.53 6.35 23.50
N LEU A 173 6.22 5.67 22.59
CA LEU A 173 7.43 6.21 21.93
C LEU A 173 7.12 7.40 21.03
N ARG A 174 5.92 7.47 20.44
CA ARG A 174 5.44 8.66 19.74
C ARG A 174 5.19 9.84 20.68
N LEU A 175 4.69 9.59 21.89
CA LEU A 175 4.56 10.62 22.94
C LEU A 175 5.91 11.10 23.46
N HIS A 176 6.94 10.25 23.39
CA HIS A 176 8.29 10.55 23.85
C HIS A 176 9.27 10.98 22.76
N LYS A 177 8.89 11.01 21.48
CA LYS A 177 9.74 11.58 20.42
C LYS A 177 9.85 13.08 20.67
N PRO A 178 10.98 13.60 21.18
CA PRO A 178 11.14 15.03 21.38
C PRO A 178 11.12 15.67 20.00
N ALA A 179 10.52 16.85 19.88
CA ALA A 179 10.52 17.65 18.66
C ALA A 179 11.92 18.24 18.31
N ALA A 180 12.99 17.54 18.67
CA ALA A 180 14.37 17.97 18.54
C ALA A 180 15.24 16.75 18.22
N ASP A 181 15.47 16.54 16.92
CA ASP A 181 16.76 16.23 16.29
C ASP A 181 16.50 15.63 14.91
N ASP A 182 16.62 16.49 13.88
CA ASP A 182 16.68 16.14 12.46
C ASP A 182 18.03 15.48 12.12
N GLU A 183 18.44 14.45 12.86
CA GLU A 183 19.41 13.50 12.32
C GLU A 183 18.65 12.44 11.53
N PRO A 184 18.97 12.22 10.23
CA PRO A 184 18.42 11.09 9.50
C PRO A 184 18.98 9.82 10.14
N SER A 185 18.24 9.26 11.10
CA SER A 185 18.55 7.97 11.72
C SER A 185 18.65 6.95 10.60
N ILE A 186 19.89 6.60 10.22
CA ILE A 186 20.14 5.68 9.12
C ILE A 186 19.48 4.36 9.52
N PRO A 187 18.51 3.87 8.74
CA PRO A 187 17.86 2.59 9.00
C PRO A 187 18.94 1.49 9.11
N PRO A 188 18.89 0.59 10.11
CA PRO A 188 19.84 -0.51 10.21
C PRO A 188 19.96 -1.29 8.88
N THR A 189 21.15 -1.74 8.52
CA THR A 189 21.42 -2.42 7.23
C THR A 189 20.65 -3.73 7.05
N TRP A 190 20.09 -4.28 8.12
CA TRP A 190 19.25 -5.47 8.11
C TRP A 190 17.77 -5.17 7.85
N TRP A 191 17.38 -3.89 7.74
CA TRP A 191 16.02 -3.51 7.40
C TRP A 191 15.74 -3.75 5.90
N PRO A 192 14.59 -4.36 5.54
CA PRO A 192 14.22 -4.58 4.14
C PRO A 192 14.25 -3.30 3.30
N GLU A 193 13.84 -2.16 3.89
CA GLU A 193 13.85 -0.85 3.25
C GLU A 193 15.23 -0.46 2.69
N THR A 194 16.31 -0.85 3.34
CA THR A 194 17.68 -0.51 2.89
C THR A 194 18.09 -1.23 1.61
N ARG A 195 17.40 -2.33 1.27
CA ARG A 195 17.65 -3.14 0.07
C ARG A 195 16.84 -2.67 -1.14
N TYR A 196 15.92 -1.72 -0.97
CA TYR A 196 15.08 -1.25 -2.06
C TYR A 196 15.80 -0.25 -2.96
N PRO A 197 15.83 -0.47 -4.29
CA PRO A 197 16.34 0.55 -5.21
C PRO A 197 15.47 1.81 -5.14
N SER A 198 16.05 2.97 -5.43
CA SER A 198 15.35 4.27 -5.37
C SER A 198 14.09 4.30 -6.23
N GLU A 199 14.11 3.62 -7.38
CA GLU A 199 12.95 3.49 -8.26
C GLU A 199 11.81 2.71 -7.58
N LEU A 200 12.12 1.61 -6.90
CA LEU A 200 11.11 0.83 -6.17
C LEU A 200 10.53 1.65 -5.02
N ARG A 201 11.35 2.41 -4.28
CA ARG A 201 10.87 3.29 -3.20
C ARG A 201 9.88 4.32 -3.72
N ARG A 202 10.14 4.94 -4.87
CA ARG A 202 9.22 5.88 -5.51
C ARG A 202 7.90 5.21 -5.89
N ARG A 203 7.94 4.00 -6.47
CA ARG A 203 6.73 3.25 -6.83
C ARG A 203 5.94 2.82 -5.59
N ILE A 204 6.62 2.47 -4.50
CA ILE A 204 5.99 2.18 -3.20
C ILE A 204 5.26 3.42 -2.68
N GLU A 205 5.91 4.59 -2.65
CA GLU A 205 5.28 5.83 -2.17
C GLU A 205 4.02 6.19 -2.97
N GLN A 206 4.04 6.02 -4.29
CA GLN A 206 2.86 6.19 -5.14
C GLN A 206 1.79 5.15 -4.79
N SER A 207 2.19 3.89 -4.62
CA SER A 207 1.29 2.81 -4.29
C SER A 207 0.61 3.00 -2.93
N GLU A 208 1.33 3.48 -1.92
CA GLU A 208 0.77 3.81 -0.61
C GLU A 208 -0.27 4.92 -0.68
N GLN A 209 -0.06 5.93 -1.53
CA GLN A 209 -1.04 7.02 -1.69
C GLN A 209 -2.35 6.49 -2.25
N GLU A 210 -2.30 5.63 -3.27
CA GLU A 210 -3.50 5.04 -3.86
C GLU A 210 -4.17 4.05 -2.90
N ILE A 211 -3.41 3.23 -2.17
CA ILE A 211 -3.96 2.37 -1.11
C ILE A 211 -4.69 3.21 -0.07
N LEU A 212 -4.09 4.31 0.41
CA LEU A 212 -4.73 5.17 1.41
C LEU A 212 -6.05 5.77 0.90
N ARG A 213 -6.13 6.15 -0.39
CA ARG A 213 -7.38 6.60 -1.01
C ARG A 213 -8.43 5.49 -1.00
N GLU A 214 -8.06 4.30 -1.46
CA GLU A 214 -8.98 3.15 -1.48
C GLU A 214 -9.45 2.73 -0.07
N LEU A 215 -8.60 2.87 0.95
CA LEU A 215 -8.97 2.62 2.33
C LEU A 215 -9.96 3.64 2.89
N VAL A 216 -9.87 4.90 2.47
CA VAL A 216 -10.85 5.94 2.81
C VAL A 216 -12.17 5.67 2.09
N ASP A 217 -12.13 5.34 0.79
CA ASP A 217 -13.31 5.03 -0.01
C ASP A 217 -14.04 3.78 0.52
N ALA A 218 -13.28 2.76 0.94
CA ALA A 218 -13.80 1.56 1.60
C ALA A 218 -14.29 1.81 3.04
N ARG A 219 -14.22 3.06 3.54
CA ARG A 219 -14.57 3.47 4.92
C ARG A 219 -13.78 2.72 6.00
N TRP A 220 -12.62 2.20 5.63
CA TRP A 220 -11.68 1.57 6.54
C TRP A 220 -10.91 2.62 7.34
N LEU A 221 -10.59 3.76 6.71
CA LEU A 221 -10.08 4.97 7.36
C LEU A 221 -11.16 6.06 7.40
N VAL A 222 -11.23 6.79 8.51
CA VAL A 222 -12.15 7.90 8.74
C VAL A 222 -11.34 9.14 9.11
N VAL A 223 -11.69 10.28 8.52
CA VAL A 223 -11.10 11.57 8.90
C VAL A 223 -11.52 11.90 10.33
N GLN A 224 -10.56 12.19 11.20
CA GLN A 224 -10.85 12.50 12.60
C GLN A 224 -11.71 13.78 12.68
N GLY A 225 -13.00 13.62 12.99
CA GLY A 225 -13.92 14.73 13.21
C GLY A 225 -13.63 15.44 14.52
N GLY A 226 -12.84 16.52 14.46
CA GLY A 226 -12.79 17.57 15.47
C GLY A 226 -11.43 17.77 16.16
N GLY A 227 -10.81 18.95 15.94
CA GLY A 227 -9.91 19.51 16.96
C GLY A 227 -8.71 20.37 16.59
N ARG A 228 -8.58 20.98 15.40
CA ARG A 228 -7.98 22.32 15.16
C ARG A 228 -7.68 22.52 13.68
N THR A 229 -8.32 23.54 13.11
CA THR A 229 -7.97 24.15 11.83
C THR A 229 -6.49 24.54 11.81
N ARG A 230 -5.71 23.91 10.92
CA ARG A 230 -4.55 24.54 10.28
C ARG A 230 -4.58 24.23 8.79
N GLY A 231 -5.02 25.23 8.04
CA GLY A 231 -4.83 25.36 6.59
C GLY A 231 -5.93 24.70 5.74
N PRO A 232 -6.50 25.42 4.77
CA PRO A 232 -7.27 24.79 3.71
C PRO A 232 -6.34 23.86 2.91
N ILE A 233 -6.81 22.65 2.66
CA ILE A 233 -6.20 21.71 1.71
C ILE A 233 -6.37 22.34 0.33
N THR A 234 -5.29 22.88 -0.22
CA THR A 234 -5.25 23.29 -1.63
C THR A 234 -5.14 22.03 -2.47
N ILE A 235 -6.28 21.54 -2.95
CA ILE A 235 -6.34 20.61 -4.07
C ILE A 235 -5.98 21.41 -5.31
N VAL A 236 -4.78 21.21 -5.85
CA VAL A 236 -4.41 21.78 -7.15
C VAL A 236 -5.19 21.01 -8.21
N GLY A 237 -6.31 21.59 -8.65
CA GLY A 237 -7.14 21.02 -9.70
C GLY A 237 -8.11 22.07 -10.25
N ALA A 238 -7.82 22.49 -11.49
CA ALA A 238 -8.68 23.20 -12.44
C ALA A 238 -9.11 24.64 -12.08
N GLU A 239 -8.51 25.63 -12.76
CA GLU A 239 -9.22 26.89 -13.05
C GLU A 239 -10.31 26.61 -14.09
N PRO A 240 -11.58 26.97 -13.82
CA PRO A 240 -12.53 27.29 -14.86
C PRO A 240 -12.63 28.82 -14.94
N ARG A 241 -12.11 29.44 -16.02
CA ARG A 241 -12.47 30.82 -16.34
C ARG A 241 -13.56 30.81 -17.39
N ASP A 242 -14.79 30.79 -16.88
CA ASP A 242 -15.99 31.15 -17.61
C ASP A 242 -15.99 32.62 -18.02
N VAL A 243 -16.28 32.82 -19.31
CA VAL A 243 -17.23 33.78 -19.89
C VAL A 243 -17.32 35.17 -19.24
N ALA A 244 -16.64 36.14 -19.86
CA ALA A 244 -16.96 37.56 -19.71
C ALA A 244 -18.08 37.97 -20.69
N LYS A 245 -19.26 38.31 -20.16
CA LYS A 245 -20.28 39.11 -20.84
C LYS A 245 -20.27 40.54 -20.27
N GLN A 246 -20.05 41.51 -21.18
CA GLN A 246 -20.95 42.65 -21.46
C GLN A 246 -20.76 44.02 -20.78
N LYS A 247 -20.53 45.05 -21.62
CA LYS A 247 -21.09 46.46 -21.66
C LYS A 247 -20.19 47.29 -22.61
N VAL A 248 -20.60 47.85 -23.76
CA VAL A 248 -21.61 48.87 -24.12
C VAL A 248 -21.33 50.27 -23.54
N GLY A 249 -21.06 51.24 -24.44
CA GLY A 249 -21.07 52.72 -24.28
C GLY A 249 -19.73 53.30 -23.82
N ASP A 250 -19.09 54.26 -24.48
CA ASP A 250 -19.54 55.33 -25.41
C ASP A 250 -18.59 55.48 -26.62
#